data_AF-A0A1C4S1L4-F1
#
_entry.id   AF-A0A1C4S1L4-F1
#
_cell.length_a   1.000
_cell.length_b   1.000
_cell.length_c   1.000
_cell.angle_alpha   90.00
_cell.angle_beta   90.00
_cell.angle_gamma   90.00
#
_symmetry.space_group_name_H-M   'P 1'
#
loop_
_entity.id
_entity.type
_entity.pdbx_description
1 polymer ?
#
loop_
_entity_poly.entity_id
_entity_poly.type
_entity_poly.pdbx_seq_one_letter_code
_entity_poly.pdbx_strand_id
1 'polypeptide(L)'
;MSGPTKGISFVVMLTTAVERPVPEGATDTRRRRVAGLVVLTVTLLVAATVSLAVGARALSPAEVWHGLFAEPEPDQKLTEIRLIVQTVRVPRTVLAIVAGLALGVGGALIQGYTRNPIADTGLLGVNAGASFAVVSVIAVFGFTDPFQYVWFAFVGAGLAGVVVFGLASIGRGAGNP
;
A
#
# COMPACT_ATOMS: atom_id res chain seq x y z
N MET A 1 -41.24 -57.51 40.91
CA MET A 1 -41.85 -56.32 40.28
C MET A 1 -40.75 -55.27 40.13
N SER A 2 -40.23 -55.10 38.92
CA SER A 2 -39.07 -54.26 38.58
C SER A 2 -39.57 -53.04 37.80
N GLY A 3 -39.46 -51.84 38.40
CA GLY A 3 -39.79 -50.57 37.76
C GLY A 3 -38.55 -49.86 37.20
N PRO A 4 -38.68 -49.00 36.17
CA PRO A 4 -37.55 -48.53 35.36
C PRO A 4 -36.96 -47.21 35.90
N THR A 5 -35.68 -47.22 36.28
CA THR A 5 -34.90 -46.02 36.69
C THR A 5 -33.98 -45.47 35.59
N LYS A 6 -34.12 -45.94 34.33
CA LYS A 6 -33.17 -45.61 33.24
C LYS A 6 -33.40 -44.26 32.54
N GLY A 7 -34.42 -43.48 32.92
CA GLY A 7 -34.77 -42.24 32.21
C GLY A 7 -33.96 -41.00 32.60
N ILE A 8 -33.46 -40.92 33.85
CA ILE A 8 -32.90 -39.66 34.38
C ILE A 8 -31.40 -39.53 34.08
N SER A 9 -30.66 -40.63 34.00
CA SER A 9 -29.22 -40.60 33.70
C SER A 9 -28.91 -40.19 32.26
N PHE A 10 -29.84 -40.37 31.32
CA PHE A 10 -29.61 -40.06 29.91
C PHE A 10 -29.79 -38.56 29.60
N VAL A 11 -30.63 -37.85 30.37
CA VAL A 11 -30.86 -36.41 30.19
C VAL A 11 -29.69 -35.57 30.73
N VAL A 12 -29.02 -36.05 31.80
CA VAL A 12 -27.86 -35.35 32.38
C VAL A 12 -26.59 -35.50 31.52
N MET A 13 -26.51 -36.51 30.65
CA MET A 13 -25.35 -36.73 29.78
C MET A 13 -25.36 -35.88 28.50
N LEU A 14 -26.47 -35.21 28.18
CA LEU A 14 -26.61 -34.30 27.01
C LEU A 14 -26.23 -32.85 27.31
N THR A 15 -25.85 -32.52 28.55
CA THR A 15 -25.49 -31.17 28.98
C THR A 15 -24.02 -31.03 29.36
N THR A 16 -23.13 -31.78 28.68
CA THR A 16 -21.72 -31.35 28.62
C THR A 16 -21.71 -30.01 27.88
N ALA A 17 -21.82 -28.94 28.68
CA ALA A 17 -21.57 -27.59 28.27
C ALA A 17 -20.28 -27.62 27.47
N VAL A 18 -20.40 -27.36 26.16
CA VAL A 18 -19.26 -27.03 25.33
C VAL A 18 -18.74 -25.72 25.90
N GLU A 19 -17.83 -25.84 26.86
CA GLU A 19 -17.12 -24.73 27.47
C GLU A 19 -16.30 -24.12 26.33
N ARG A 20 -16.83 -23.06 25.72
CA ARG A 20 -16.14 -22.36 24.64
C ARG A 20 -14.90 -21.75 25.30
N PRO A 21 -13.67 -22.14 24.90
CA PRO A 21 -12.48 -21.55 25.48
C PRO A 21 -12.56 -20.03 25.29
N VAL A 22 -12.47 -19.30 26.40
CA VAL A 22 -12.33 -17.84 26.36
C VAL A 22 -11.09 -17.56 25.52
N PRO A 23 -11.16 -16.71 24.48
CA PRO A 23 -10.04 -16.51 23.57
C PRO A 23 -8.90 -15.77 24.29
N GLU A 24 -8.02 -16.52 24.94
CA GLU A 24 -6.83 -16.01 25.65
C GLU A 24 -5.81 -15.32 24.71
N GLY A 25 -6.01 -15.40 23.38
CA GLY A 25 -5.10 -14.85 22.36
C GLY A 25 -5.44 -13.45 21.80
N ALA A 26 -6.53 -12.81 22.21
CA ALA A 26 -6.95 -11.51 21.65
C ALA A 26 -5.97 -10.37 22.00
N THR A 27 -5.33 -10.44 23.16
CA THR A 27 -4.34 -9.45 23.64
C THR A 27 -3.00 -9.58 22.89
N ASP A 28 -2.53 -10.80 22.64
CA ASP A 28 -1.25 -11.06 21.96
C ASP A 28 -1.31 -10.69 20.47
N THR A 29 -2.43 -10.98 19.80
CA THR A 29 -2.63 -10.58 18.40
C THR A 29 -2.71 -9.05 18.24
N ARG A 30 -3.36 -8.33 19.16
CA ARG A 30 -3.38 -6.85 19.17
C ARG A 30 -1.99 -6.28 19.39
N ARG A 31 -1.23 -6.84 20.34
CA ARG A 31 0.14 -6.40 20.66
C ARG A 31 1.08 -6.59 19.46
N ARG A 32 1.01 -7.73 18.77
CA ARG A 32 1.78 -7.98 17.54
C ARG A 32 1.45 -7.00 16.42
N ARG A 33 0.17 -6.68 16.21
CA ARG A 33 -0.25 -5.69 15.19
C ARG A 33 0.25 -4.29 15.50
N VAL A 34 0.13 -3.84 16.75
CA VAL A 34 0.63 -2.53 17.18
C VAL A 34 2.15 -2.47 17.04
N ALA A 35 2.87 -3.51 17.47
CA ALA A 35 4.32 -3.59 17.29
C ALA A 35 4.71 -3.52 15.80
N GLY A 36 4.01 -4.25 14.92
CA GLY A 36 4.22 -4.19 13.48
C GLY A 36 4.00 -2.79 12.90
N LEU A 37 2.92 -2.11 13.29
CA LEU A 37 2.65 -0.74 12.87
C LEU A 37 3.76 0.22 13.31
N VAL A 38 4.20 0.14 14.58
CA VAL A 38 5.30 0.97 15.09
C VAL A 38 6.58 0.74 14.28
N VAL A 39 6.94 -0.52 14.02
CA VAL A 39 8.13 -0.86 13.22
C VAL A 39 8.02 -0.30 11.81
N LEU A 40 6.87 -0.42 11.15
CA LEU A 40 6.64 0.12 9.81
C LEU A 40 6.73 1.64 9.78
N THR A 41 6.14 2.33 10.76
CA THR A 41 6.21 3.79 10.87
C THR A 41 7.65 4.26 11.09
N VAL A 42 8.40 3.62 12.01
CA VAL A 42 9.81 3.96 12.24
C VAL A 42 10.64 3.73 10.99
N THR A 43 10.44 2.60 10.32
CA THR A 43 11.14 2.29 9.06
C THR A 43 10.84 3.32 7.97
N LEU A 44 9.57 3.75 7.85
CA LEU A 44 9.17 4.79 6.90
C LEU A 44 9.85 6.13 7.20
N LEU A 45 9.92 6.53 8.47
CA LEU A 45 10.60 7.77 8.88
C LEU A 45 12.10 7.71 8.58
N VAL A 46 12.77 6.61 8.92
CA VAL A 46 14.19 6.41 8.61
C VAL A 46 14.42 6.46 7.10
N ALA A 47 13.60 5.76 6.31
CA ALA A 47 13.71 5.77 4.86
C ALA A 47 13.47 7.17 4.27
N ALA A 48 12.54 7.96 4.81
CA ALA A 48 12.30 9.34 4.41
C ALA A 48 13.51 10.23 4.73
N THR A 49 14.09 10.11 5.93
CA THR A 49 15.30 10.85 6.31
C THR A 49 16.48 10.49 5.41
N VAL A 50 16.68 9.19 5.14
CA VAL A 50 17.71 8.71 4.20
C VAL A 50 17.45 9.23 2.79
N SER A 51 16.21 9.21 2.30
CA SER A 51 15.83 9.76 0.99
C SER A 51 16.14 11.25 0.86
N LEU A 52 16.06 12.00 1.95
CA LEU A 52 16.39 13.44 1.96
C LEU A 52 17.91 13.67 2.07
N ALA A 53 18.60 12.86 2.89
CA ALA A 53 20.04 12.95 3.13
C ALA A 53 20.87 12.45 1.93
N VAL A 54 20.42 11.38 1.27
CA VAL A 54 21.08 10.75 0.11
C VAL A 54 20.61 11.44 -1.18
N GLY A 55 21.47 12.26 -1.75
CA GLY A 55 21.32 12.85 -3.09
C GLY A 55 22.68 13.35 -3.59
N ALA A 56 22.69 14.16 -4.67
CA ALA A 56 23.92 14.59 -5.37
C ALA A 56 25.03 15.21 -4.48
N ARG A 57 24.70 15.61 -3.24
CA ARG A 57 25.63 15.82 -2.13
C ARG A 57 25.04 15.22 -0.85
N ALA A 58 25.89 14.55 -0.08
CA ALA A 58 25.58 14.08 1.27
C ALA A 58 25.40 15.32 2.16
N LEU A 59 24.20 15.49 2.69
CA LEU A 59 23.88 16.55 3.64
C LEU A 59 23.78 15.91 5.02
N SER A 60 24.45 16.52 6.00
CA SER A 60 24.29 16.17 7.41
C SER A 60 22.85 16.47 7.87
N PRO A 61 22.34 15.76 8.89
CA PRO A 61 21.00 16.01 9.43
C PRO A 61 20.75 17.46 9.87
N ALA A 62 21.80 18.15 10.33
CA ALA A 62 21.75 19.56 10.72
C ALA A 62 21.57 20.50 9.51
N GLU A 63 22.18 20.17 8.36
CA GLU A 63 22.02 20.93 7.11
C GLU A 63 20.64 20.72 6.48
N VAL A 64 20.04 19.53 6.63
CA VAL A 64 18.65 19.28 6.21
C VAL A 64 17.67 20.12 7.03
N TRP A 65 17.87 20.20 8.34
CA TRP A 65 17.04 21.03 9.22
C TRP A 65 17.17 22.52 8.91
N HIS A 66 18.39 23.01 8.69
CA HIS A 66 18.64 24.39 8.25
C HIS A 66 18.04 24.68 6.87
N GLY A 67 18.18 23.76 5.91
CA GLY A 67 17.60 23.92 4.57
C GLY A 67 16.07 24.02 4.57
N LEU A 68 15.39 23.32 5.49
CA LEU A 68 13.93 23.39 5.63
C LEU A 68 13.45 24.64 6.37
N PHE A 69 14.16 25.09 7.42
CA PHE A 69 13.61 26.04 8.41
C PHE A 69 14.43 27.32 8.63
N ALA A 70 15.65 27.46 8.11
CA ALA A 70 16.47 28.67 8.31
C ALA A 70 16.10 29.81 7.35
N GLU A 71 16.28 31.04 7.84
CA GLU A 71 16.14 32.31 7.09
C GLU A 71 17.23 32.46 6.00
N PRO A 72 17.02 33.33 4.99
CA PRO A 72 17.94 33.46 3.86
C PRO A 72 19.30 34.02 4.30
N GLU A 73 20.31 33.17 4.39
CA GLU A 73 21.70 33.61 4.53
C GLU A 73 22.29 34.03 3.17
N PRO A 74 23.25 34.98 3.13
CA PRO A 74 23.80 35.53 1.88
C PRO A 74 24.73 34.57 1.12
N ASP A 75 24.93 33.35 1.62
CA ASP A 75 25.92 32.41 1.09
C ASP A 75 25.40 31.66 -0.14
N GLN A 76 25.96 31.97 -1.32
CA GLN A 76 25.52 31.44 -2.62
C GLN A 76 25.51 29.90 -2.69
N LYS A 77 26.40 29.23 -1.95
CA LYS A 77 26.45 27.75 -1.87
C LYS A 77 25.26 27.13 -1.13
N LEU A 78 24.77 27.78 -0.08
CA LEU A 78 23.64 27.30 0.72
C LEU A 78 22.32 27.48 -0.05
N THR A 79 22.22 28.52 -0.88
CA THR A 79 21.06 28.80 -1.73
C THR A 79 20.85 27.74 -2.82
N GLU A 80 21.90 27.28 -3.52
CA GLU A 80 21.78 26.17 -4.50
C GLU A 80 21.37 24.85 -3.85
N ILE A 81 21.92 24.54 -2.67
CA ILE A 81 21.57 23.34 -1.91
C ILE A 81 20.08 23.38 -1.50
N ARG A 82 19.60 24.53 -1.02
CA ARG A 82 18.20 24.73 -0.65
C ARG A 82 17.27 24.58 -1.86
N LEU A 83 17.68 25.11 -3.01
CA LEU A 83 16.92 24.98 -4.26
C LEU A 83 16.75 23.50 -4.65
N ILE A 84 17.82 22.70 -4.67
CA ILE A 84 17.76 21.27 -5.08
C ILE A 84 16.94 20.43 -4.08
N VAL A 85 17.09 20.68 -2.78
CA VAL A 85 16.35 19.95 -1.74
C VAL A 85 14.85 20.26 -1.84
N GLN A 86 14.47 21.54 -1.99
CA GLN A 86 13.06 21.96 -2.05
C GLN A 86 12.39 21.67 -3.40
N THR A 87 13.12 21.77 -4.52
CA THR A 87 12.53 21.63 -5.86
C THR A 87 12.52 20.21 -6.40
N VAL A 88 13.40 19.32 -5.91
CA VAL A 88 13.52 17.95 -6.45
C VAL A 88 13.39 16.88 -5.36
N ARG A 89 14.08 17.02 -4.23
CA ARG A 89 14.12 15.95 -3.20
C ARG A 89 12.81 15.84 -2.43
N VAL A 90 12.33 16.95 -1.88
CA VAL A 90 11.07 16.98 -1.12
C VAL A 90 9.88 16.51 -1.97
N PRO A 91 9.66 17.03 -3.21
CA PRO A 91 8.59 16.55 -4.07
C PRO A 91 8.69 15.05 -4.37
N ARG A 92 9.90 14.53 -4.61
CA ARG A 92 10.12 13.10 -4.86
C ARG A 92 9.79 12.24 -3.65
N THR A 93 10.21 12.62 -2.44
CA THR A 93 9.89 11.87 -1.22
C THR A 93 8.39 11.87 -0.94
N VAL A 94 7.72 13.01 -1.13
CA VAL A 94 6.25 13.10 -1.01
C VAL A 94 5.56 12.19 -2.02
N LEU A 95 5.96 12.24 -3.29
CA LEU A 95 5.41 11.38 -4.34
C LEU A 95 5.62 9.89 -4.01
N ALA A 96 6.79 9.50 -3.52
CA ALA A 96 7.09 8.13 -3.14
C ALA A 96 6.20 7.64 -1.98
N ILE A 97 5.97 8.48 -0.95
CA ILE A 97 5.10 8.15 0.18
C ILE A 97 3.65 8.01 -0.30
N VAL A 98 3.14 8.98 -1.07
CA VAL A 98 1.76 8.95 -1.56
C VAL A 98 1.53 7.75 -2.48
N ALA A 99 2.45 7.49 -3.41
CA ALA A 99 2.38 6.32 -4.29
C ALA A 99 2.43 5.00 -3.48
N GLY A 100 3.33 4.90 -2.51
CA GLY A 100 3.44 3.72 -1.63
C GLY A 100 2.17 3.47 -0.82
N LEU A 101 1.55 4.53 -0.27
CA LEU A 101 0.27 4.42 0.43
C LEU A 101 -0.86 3.98 -0.51
N ALA A 102 -0.94 4.56 -1.71
CA ALA A 102 -1.94 4.19 -2.70
C ALA A 102 -1.80 2.71 -3.13
N LEU A 103 -0.58 2.25 -3.39
CA LEU A 103 -0.30 0.84 -3.73
C LEU A 103 -0.59 -0.10 -2.56
N GLY A 104 -0.20 0.27 -1.34
CA GLY A 104 -0.46 -0.52 -0.14
C GLY A 104 -1.96 -0.68 0.15
N VAL A 105 -2.73 0.41 0.05
CA VAL A 105 -4.19 0.39 0.22
C VAL A 105 -4.85 -0.39 -0.90
N GLY A 106 -4.46 -0.17 -2.16
CA GLY A 106 -4.98 -0.90 -3.31
C GLY A 106 -4.74 -2.41 -3.19
N GLY A 107 -3.52 -2.82 -2.83
CA GLY A 107 -3.16 -4.22 -2.59
C GLY A 107 -4.00 -4.84 -1.46
N ALA A 108 -4.13 -4.15 -0.32
CA ALA A 108 -4.95 -4.62 0.78
C ALA A 108 -6.45 -4.76 0.41
N LEU A 109 -6.99 -3.83 -0.38
CA LEU A 109 -8.36 -3.89 -0.88
C LEU A 109 -8.57 -5.08 -1.82
N ILE A 110 -7.67 -5.30 -2.77
CA ILE A 110 -7.77 -6.45 -3.70
C ILE A 110 -7.61 -7.76 -2.96
N GLN A 111 -6.62 -7.87 -2.05
CA GLN A 111 -6.43 -9.08 -1.23
C GLN A 111 -7.66 -9.36 -0.36
N GLY A 112 -8.28 -8.32 0.22
CA GLY A 112 -9.51 -8.43 0.99
C GLY A 112 -10.73 -8.84 0.15
N TYR A 113 -10.89 -8.26 -1.03
CA TYR A 113 -11.99 -8.56 -1.94
C TYR A 113 -11.87 -9.97 -2.55
N THR A 114 -10.67 -10.35 -2.99
CA THR A 114 -10.40 -11.67 -3.57
C THR A 114 -10.29 -12.78 -2.52
N ARG A 115 -10.13 -12.40 -1.24
CA ARG A 115 -9.74 -13.31 -0.14
C ARG A 115 -8.52 -14.17 -0.51
N ASN A 116 -7.63 -13.62 -1.33
CA ASN A 116 -6.47 -14.31 -1.86
C ASN A 116 -5.19 -13.50 -1.56
N PRO A 117 -4.32 -13.98 -0.65
CA PRO A 117 -3.12 -13.25 -0.24
C PRO A 117 -2.06 -13.10 -1.35
N ILE A 118 -2.19 -13.82 -2.47
CA ILE A 118 -1.27 -13.68 -3.63
C ILE A 118 -1.79 -12.66 -4.67
N ALA A 119 -2.98 -12.11 -4.47
CA ALA A 119 -3.53 -11.13 -5.39
C ALA A 119 -2.79 -9.79 -5.26
N ASP A 120 -2.31 -9.27 -6.39
CA ASP A 120 -1.59 -8.00 -6.49
C ASP A 120 -2.30 -7.05 -7.46
N THR A 121 -2.46 -5.79 -7.05
CA THR A 121 -2.88 -4.66 -7.88
C THR A 121 -2.08 -4.49 -9.17
N GLY A 122 -0.80 -4.83 -9.17
CA GLY A 122 0.06 -4.77 -10.37
C GLY A 122 -0.40 -5.73 -11.48
N LEU A 123 -1.05 -6.84 -11.12
CA LEU A 123 -1.48 -7.89 -12.04
C LEU A 123 -2.70 -7.49 -12.90
N LEU A 124 -3.40 -6.41 -12.55
CA LEU A 124 -4.56 -5.91 -13.33
C LEU A 124 -4.16 -5.14 -14.61
N GLY A 125 -2.87 -5.13 -14.96
CA GLY A 125 -2.39 -4.48 -16.18
C GLY A 125 -2.33 -2.95 -16.10
N VAL A 126 -2.59 -2.36 -14.93
CA VAL A 126 -2.63 -0.90 -14.71
C VAL A 126 -1.30 -0.23 -15.08
N ASN A 127 -0.17 -0.83 -14.66
CA ASN A 127 1.16 -0.30 -14.97
C ASN A 127 1.51 -0.42 -16.47
N ALA A 128 1.14 -1.55 -17.09
CA ALA A 128 1.32 -1.77 -18.52
C ALA A 128 0.45 -0.80 -19.36
N GLY A 129 -0.81 -0.61 -18.98
CA GLY A 129 -1.73 0.32 -19.63
C GLY A 129 -1.29 1.78 -19.54
N ALA A 130 -0.84 2.20 -18.35
CA ALA A 130 -0.28 3.54 -18.15
C ALA A 130 0.98 3.77 -19.01
N SER A 131 1.93 2.82 -18.96
CA SER A 131 3.18 2.91 -19.72
C SER A 131 2.92 2.93 -21.24
N PHE A 132 2.02 2.07 -21.71
CA PHE A 132 1.62 2.03 -23.11
C PHE A 132 1.04 3.38 -23.56
N ALA A 133 0.07 3.93 -22.82
CA ALA A 133 -0.55 5.20 -23.17
C ALA A 133 0.45 6.36 -23.19
N VAL A 134 1.35 6.44 -22.20
CA VAL A 134 2.41 7.46 -22.15
C VAL A 134 3.33 7.34 -23.35
N VAL A 135 3.84 6.14 -23.64
CA VAL A 135 4.76 5.93 -24.77
C VAL A 135 4.07 6.24 -26.10
N SER A 136 2.82 5.83 -26.29
CA SER A 136 2.06 6.15 -27.49
C SER A 136 1.88 7.65 -27.68
N VAL A 137 1.55 8.38 -26.62
CA VAL A 137 1.33 9.83 -26.71
C VAL A 137 2.63 10.59 -26.96
N ILE A 138 3.73 10.20 -26.31
CA ILE A 138 5.04 10.79 -26.58
C ILE A 138 5.48 10.47 -28.02
N ALA A 139 5.30 9.24 -28.50
CA ALA A 139 5.72 8.84 -29.83
C ALA A 139 4.89 9.49 -30.96
N VAL A 140 3.58 9.68 -30.77
CA VAL A 140 2.67 10.20 -31.80
C VAL A 140 2.55 11.73 -31.75
N PHE A 141 2.42 12.30 -30.54
CA PHE A 141 2.16 13.74 -30.36
C PHE A 141 3.41 14.53 -29.91
N GLY A 142 4.51 13.85 -29.56
CA GLY A 142 5.76 14.52 -29.21
C GLY A 142 5.74 15.27 -27.88
N PHE A 143 4.84 14.94 -26.96
CA PHE A 143 4.77 15.60 -25.65
C PHE A 143 6.03 15.34 -24.84
N THR A 144 6.63 16.42 -24.33
CA THR A 144 7.87 16.36 -23.52
C THR A 144 7.64 16.73 -22.06
N ASP A 145 6.54 17.41 -21.74
CA ASP A 145 6.21 17.84 -20.39
C ASP A 145 5.45 16.73 -19.61
N PRO A 146 5.92 16.35 -18.41
CA PRO A 146 5.22 15.42 -17.51
C PRO A 146 3.74 15.76 -17.25
N PHE A 147 3.39 17.03 -17.12
CA PHE A 147 2.02 17.44 -16.85
C PHE A 147 1.08 17.21 -18.04
N GLN A 148 1.62 17.08 -19.26
CA GLN A 148 0.84 16.79 -20.46
C GLN A 148 0.51 15.30 -20.55
N TYR A 149 1.50 14.41 -20.39
CA TYR A 149 1.29 12.98 -20.60
C TYR A 149 0.72 12.24 -19.37
N VAL A 150 0.75 12.83 -18.16
CA VAL A 150 0.24 12.17 -16.93
C VAL A 150 -1.24 11.81 -17.01
N TRP A 151 -2.07 12.64 -17.66
CA TRP A 151 -3.50 12.36 -17.83
C TRP A 151 -3.76 11.13 -18.70
N PHE A 152 -2.94 10.95 -19.73
CA PHE A 152 -3.00 9.78 -20.59
C PHE A 152 -2.55 8.52 -19.87
N ALA A 153 -1.60 8.62 -18.94
CA ALA A 153 -1.22 7.52 -18.07
C ALA A 153 -2.41 7.03 -17.24
N PHE A 154 -3.19 7.93 -16.64
CA PHE A 154 -4.40 7.57 -15.88
C PHE A 154 -5.48 6.92 -16.75
N VAL A 155 -5.71 7.45 -17.94
CA VAL A 155 -6.67 6.88 -18.90
C VAL A 155 -6.23 5.47 -19.32
N GLY A 156 -4.96 5.30 -19.68
CA GLY A 156 -4.40 3.99 -20.07
C GLY A 156 -4.48 2.97 -18.93
N ALA A 157 -4.15 3.38 -17.71
CA ALA A 157 -4.32 2.57 -16.50
C ALA A 157 -5.77 2.12 -16.30
N GLY A 158 -6.73 3.05 -16.38
CA GLY A 158 -8.14 2.77 -16.20
C GLY A 158 -8.70 1.83 -17.26
N LEU A 159 -8.37 2.08 -18.53
CA LEU A 159 -8.79 1.23 -19.65
C LEU A 159 -8.25 -0.19 -19.50
N ALA A 160 -6.96 -0.35 -19.19
CA ALA A 160 -6.38 -1.67 -18.96
C ALA A 160 -7.08 -2.41 -17.81
N GLY A 161 -7.35 -1.71 -16.69
CA GLY A 161 -8.08 -2.27 -15.57
C GLY A 161 -9.49 -2.75 -15.95
N VAL A 162 -10.24 -1.95 -16.71
CA VAL A 162 -11.58 -2.32 -17.20
C VAL A 162 -11.53 -3.53 -18.12
N VAL A 163 -10.58 -3.57 -19.06
CA VAL A 163 -10.41 -4.69 -20.00
C VAL A 163 -10.07 -5.98 -19.25
N VAL A 164 -9.06 -5.95 -18.38
CA VAL A 164 -8.63 -7.14 -17.63
C VAL A 164 -9.73 -7.63 -16.70
N PHE A 165 -10.39 -6.74 -15.97
CA PHE A 165 -11.50 -7.11 -15.09
C PHE A 165 -12.69 -7.68 -15.90
N GLY A 166 -13.00 -7.06 -17.04
CA GLY A 166 -14.00 -7.55 -17.99
C GLY A 166 -13.71 -8.97 -18.46
N LEU A 167 -12.51 -9.22 -18.98
CA LEU A 167 -12.08 -10.57 -19.41
C LEU A 167 -12.12 -11.58 -18.26
N ALA A 168 -11.61 -11.20 -17.09
CA ALA A 168 -11.65 -12.06 -15.90
C ALA A 168 -13.07 -12.40 -15.45
N SER A 169 -14.02 -11.46 -15.60
CA SER A 169 -15.42 -11.70 -15.28
C SER A 169 -16.12 -12.67 -16.24
N ILE A 170 -15.76 -12.64 -17.53
CA ILE A 170 -16.33 -13.53 -18.55
C ILE A 170 -15.88 -14.98 -18.32
N GLY A 171 -14.63 -15.20 -17.91
CA GLY A 171 -14.06 -16.53 -17.67
C GLY A 171 -14.67 -17.31 -16.50
N ARG A 172 -15.30 -16.63 -15.53
CA ARG A 172 -15.93 -17.29 -14.36
C ARG A 172 -17.26 -17.99 -14.66
N GLY A 173 -17.84 -17.78 -15.85
CA GLY A 173 -19.09 -18.41 -16.27
C GLY A 173 -18.93 -19.73 -17.03
N ALA A 174 -17.72 -20.12 -17.43
CA ALA A 174 -17.48 -21.24 -18.36
C ALA A 174 -17.00 -22.54 -17.69
N GLY A 175 -16.89 -22.58 -16.36
CA GLY A 175 -16.35 -23.71 -15.62
C GLY A 175 -17.27 -24.16 -14.48
N ASN A 176 -18.42 -24.73 -14.82
CA ASN A 176 -19.19 -25.55 -13.88
C ASN A 176 -19.66 -26.82 -14.61
N PRO A 177 -19.21 -28.03 -14.22
CA PRO A 177 -19.99 -29.23 -14.45
C PRO A 177 -21.28 -29.23 -13.60
#